data_AF-A0A661C2T1-F1
#
_entry.id   AF-A0A661C2T1-F1
#
_cell.length_a   1.000
_cell.length_b   1.000
_cell.length_c   1.000
_cell.angle_alpha   90.00
_cell.angle_beta   90.00
_cell.angle_gamma   90.00
#
_symmetry.space_group_name_H-M   'P 1'
#
loop_
_entity.id
_entity.type
_entity.pdbx_description
1 polymer ?
#
loop_
_entity_poly.entity_id
_entity_poly.type
_entity_poly.pdbx_seq_one_letter_code
_entity_poly.pdbx_strand_id
1 'polypeptide(L)'
;AKYPGTTIEEKTGSVYVPIENFKFRVQPGFITEQNHYLAPAPSWNDWVVYDTSGYKDQFFRANLKHGGKLLNVVRMLKTWNRSSGNVFDGYFLELLVKDVLDHYEIITYQAAINYIFKAILSDVALKKHDPANQSLQVVGLHNLENIVNAMIHVKSSYFVTKEAIQFEADGNMRSALASWKQLFPHHFPD
;
A
#
# COMPACT_ATOMS: atom_id res chain seq x y z
N ALA A 1 -28.35 17.44 10.92
CA ALA A 1 -27.14 17.85 11.66
C ALA A 1 -25.91 17.43 10.86
N LYS A 2 -24.92 18.32 10.69
CA LYS A 2 -23.64 17.99 10.02
C LYS A 2 -22.63 17.61 11.10
N TYR A 3 -22.04 16.41 11.03
CA TYR A 3 -20.99 16.05 11.97
C TYR A 3 -19.74 16.95 11.73
N PRO A 4 -19.18 17.61 12.75
CA PRO A 4 -18.08 18.56 12.57
C PRO A 4 -16.88 17.93 11.83
N GLY A 5 -16.26 18.70 10.93
CA GLY A 5 -15.09 18.24 10.15
C GLY A 5 -15.40 17.23 9.03
N THR A 6 -16.67 16.90 8.78
CA THR A 6 -17.05 16.03 7.65
C THR A 6 -16.72 16.69 6.31
N THR A 7 -15.99 15.98 5.47
CA THR A 7 -15.63 16.40 4.09
C THR A 7 -16.20 15.43 3.07
N ILE A 8 -16.65 15.94 1.92
CA ILE A 8 -17.18 15.12 0.82
C ILE A 8 -16.12 15.09 -0.29
N GLU A 9 -15.84 13.90 -0.82
CA GLU A 9 -15.05 13.71 -2.02
C GLU A 9 -16.00 13.42 -3.18
N GLU A 10 -16.34 14.48 -3.93
CA GLU A 10 -17.36 14.41 -4.99
C GLU A 10 -17.01 13.39 -6.06
N LYS A 11 -15.72 13.28 -6.42
CA LYS A 11 -15.23 12.36 -7.45
C LYS A 11 -15.54 10.89 -7.14
N THR A 12 -15.48 10.49 -5.87
CA THR A 12 -15.69 9.10 -5.44
C THR A 12 -17.05 8.88 -4.78
N GLY A 13 -17.88 9.93 -4.70
CA GLY A 13 -19.13 9.92 -3.94
C GLY A 13 -18.95 9.53 -2.46
N SER A 14 -17.75 9.72 -1.91
CA SER A 14 -17.42 9.28 -0.55
C SER A 14 -17.52 10.42 0.45
N VAL A 15 -18.02 10.12 1.64
CA VAL A 15 -18.07 11.02 2.79
C VAL A 15 -17.01 10.61 3.77
N TYR A 16 -16.17 11.55 4.19
CA TYR A 16 -15.19 11.29 5.23
C TYR A 16 -15.63 11.91 6.55
N VAL A 17 -15.68 11.07 7.59
CA VAL A 17 -16.10 11.45 8.94
C VAL A 17 -14.92 11.29 9.90
N PRO A 18 -14.36 12.38 10.45
CA PRO A 18 -13.32 12.28 11.47
C PRO A 18 -13.91 11.86 12.83
N ILE A 19 -13.24 10.96 13.53
CA ILE A 19 -13.55 10.57 14.91
C ILE A 19 -12.22 10.50 15.67
N GLU A 20 -11.97 11.48 16.54
CA GLU A 20 -10.69 11.63 17.26
C GLU A 20 -9.48 11.55 16.31
N ASN A 21 -8.66 10.50 16.45
CA ASN A 21 -7.45 10.26 15.67
C ASN A 21 -7.70 9.39 14.41
N PHE A 22 -8.96 9.08 14.11
CA PHE A 22 -9.37 8.25 12.97
C PHE A 22 -10.20 9.06 11.96
N LYS A 23 -10.19 8.60 10.72
CA LYS A 23 -11.04 9.13 9.65
C LYS A 23 -11.72 7.95 8.97
N PHE A 24 -13.03 7.90 9.02
CA PHE A 24 -13.82 6.90 8.32
C PHE A 24 -14.14 7.40 6.93
N ARG A 25 -13.85 6.60 5.91
CA ARG A 25 -14.40 6.78 4.57
C ARG A 25 -15.71 6.00 4.49
N VAL A 26 -16.81 6.70 4.30
CA VAL A 26 -18.15 6.15 4.14
C VAL A 26 -18.53 6.29 2.67
N GLN A 27 -18.88 5.18 2.03
CA GLN A 27 -19.34 5.17 0.65
C GLN A 27 -20.69 4.46 0.60
N PRO A 28 -21.71 5.03 -0.07
CA PRO A 28 -22.98 4.33 -0.26
C PRO A 28 -22.76 3.09 -1.14
N GLY A 29 -23.48 2.02 -0.86
CA GLY A 29 -23.40 0.79 -1.64
C GLY A 29 -24.64 -0.07 -1.46
N PHE A 30 -24.93 -0.90 -2.47
CA PHE A 30 -25.99 -1.90 -2.44
C PHE A 30 -25.39 -3.30 -2.52
N ILE A 31 -26.00 -4.27 -1.85
CA ILE A 31 -25.61 -5.68 -1.98
C ILE A 31 -26.36 -6.25 -3.20
N THR A 32 -25.64 -6.91 -4.10
CA THR A 32 -26.24 -7.61 -5.25
C THR A 32 -26.71 -9.01 -4.86
N GLU A 33 -27.51 -9.66 -5.71
CA GLU A 33 -27.96 -11.05 -5.48
C GLU A 33 -26.79 -12.05 -5.37
N GLN A 34 -25.66 -11.73 -6.01
CA GLN A 34 -24.41 -12.51 -5.96
C GLN A 34 -23.55 -12.17 -4.73
N ASN A 35 -24.07 -11.40 -3.78
CA ASN A 35 -23.35 -10.94 -2.58
C ASN A 35 -22.10 -10.09 -2.89
N HIS A 36 -22.11 -9.38 -4.02
CA HIS A 36 -21.14 -8.34 -4.34
C HIS A 36 -21.65 -6.97 -3.90
N TYR A 37 -20.79 -5.95 -3.95
CA TYR A 37 -21.19 -4.57 -3.66
C TYR A 37 -21.30 -3.76 -4.94
N LEU A 38 -22.43 -3.10 -5.15
CA LEU A 38 -22.60 -2.07 -6.16
C LEU A 38 -22.32 -0.71 -5.51
N ALA A 39 -21.29 0.02 -5.96
CA ALA A 39 -20.90 1.32 -5.40
C ALA A 39 -20.66 2.37 -6.51
N PRO A 40 -20.71 3.69 -6.20
CA PRO A 40 -20.46 4.73 -7.19
C PRO A 40 -19.07 4.60 -7.81
N ALA A 41 -19.01 4.70 -9.14
CA ALA A 41 -17.76 4.69 -9.87
C ALA A 41 -16.94 5.96 -9.55
N PRO A 42 -15.59 5.87 -9.49
CA PRO A 42 -14.73 7.01 -9.14
C PRO A 42 -14.55 8.05 -10.25
N SER A 43 -15.13 7.86 -11.44
CA SER A 43 -14.97 8.79 -12.57
C SER A 43 -16.19 8.88 -13.49
N TRP A 44 -17.12 7.94 -13.39
CA TRP A 44 -18.34 7.93 -14.19
C TRP A 44 -19.52 8.24 -13.28
N ASN A 45 -20.53 8.94 -13.79
CA ASN A 45 -21.81 9.09 -13.11
C ASN A 45 -22.60 7.77 -13.20
N ASP A 46 -22.02 6.69 -12.69
CA ASP A 46 -22.48 5.31 -12.84
C ASP A 46 -22.13 4.49 -11.59
N TRP A 47 -22.70 3.29 -11.49
CA TRP A 47 -22.46 2.33 -10.42
C TRP A 47 -21.69 1.12 -10.95
N VAL A 48 -20.74 0.63 -10.16
CA VAL A 48 -19.89 -0.50 -10.55
C VAL A 48 -19.87 -1.56 -9.47
N VAL A 49 -19.77 -2.81 -9.92
CA VAL A 49 -19.78 -3.99 -9.04
C VAL A 49 -18.37 -4.28 -8.54
N TYR A 50 -18.23 -4.45 -7.23
CA TYR A 50 -17.01 -4.83 -6.56
C TYR A 50 -17.17 -6.20 -5.88
N ASP A 51 -16.33 -7.14 -6.28
CA ASP A 51 -16.13 -8.41 -5.57
C ASP A 51 -15.05 -8.26 -4.50
N THR A 52 -15.42 -7.60 -3.40
CA THR A 52 -14.49 -7.39 -2.29
C THR A 52 -14.11 -8.69 -1.57
N SER A 53 -14.98 -9.70 -1.62
CA SER A 53 -14.75 -11.01 -1.01
C SER A 53 -13.72 -11.80 -1.80
N GLY A 54 -13.82 -11.81 -3.13
CA GLY A 54 -12.87 -12.46 -4.03
C GLY A 54 -11.45 -11.94 -3.87
N TYR A 55 -11.27 -10.61 -3.83
CA TYR A 55 -9.92 -10.05 -3.58
C TYR A 55 -9.40 -10.41 -2.18
N LYS A 56 -10.23 -10.33 -1.14
CA LYS A 56 -9.84 -10.74 0.22
C LYS A 56 -9.35 -12.19 0.26
N ASP A 57 -10.06 -13.10 -0.40
CA ASP A 57 -9.68 -14.51 -0.48
C ASP A 57 -8.38 -14.71 -1.28
N GLN A 58 -8.23 -13.98 -2.39
CA GLN A 58 -7.00 -14.00 -3.19
C GLN A 58 -5.80 -13.54 -2.36
N PHE A 59 -5.92 -12.41 -1.67
CA PHE A 59 -4.86 -11.88 -0.81
C PHE A 59 -4.58 -12.83 0.37
N PHE A 60 -5.63 -13.41 0.98
CA PHE A 60 -5.49 -14.38 2.05
C PHE A 60 -4.66 -15.59 1.63
N ARG A 61 -4.94 -16.18 0.45
CA ARG A 61 -4.17 -17.30 -0.11
C ARG A 61 -2.72 -16.91 -0.39
N ALA A 62 -2.49 -15.72 -0.96
CA ALA A 62 -1.14 -15.21 -1.18
C ALA A 62 -0.38 -15.04 0.16
N ASN A 63 -1.06 -14.56 1.20
CA ASN A 63 -0.47 -14.41 2.51
C ASN A 63 -0.15 -15.76 3.17
N LEU A 64 -1.01 -16.77 3.00
CA LEU A 64 -0.75 -18.14 3.46
C LEU A 64 0.48 -18.76 2.77
N LYS A 65 0.66 -18.53 1.46
CA LYS A 65 1.86 -18.95 0.71
C LYS A 65 3.15 -18.40 1.32
N HIS A 66 3.09 -17.22 1.95
CA HIS A 66 4.22 -16.62 2.66
C HIS A 66 4.20 -16.84 4.18
N GLY A 67 3.40 -17.80 4.70
CA GLY A 67 3.32 -18.07 6.13
C GLY A 67 2.84 -16.88 6.97
N GLY A 68 1.98 -16.03 6.41
CA GLY A 68 1.47 -14.84 7.07
C GLY A 68 2.36 -13.59 6.96
N LYS A 69 3.56 -13.71 6.36
CA LYS A 69 4.53 -12.61 6.30
C LYS A 69 4.16 -11.51 5.31
N LEU A 70 3.43 -11.81 4.23
CA LEU A 70 3.06 -10.84 3.21
C LEU A 70 2.25 -9.67 3.80
N LEU A 71 1.26 -9.96 4.64
CA LEU A 71 0.45 -8.92 5.29
C LEU A 71 1.31 -7.98 6.14
N ASN A 72 2.29 -8.53 6.86
CA ASN A 72 3.21 -7.72 7.66
C ASN A 72 4.09 -6.83 6.78
N VAL A 73 4.63 -7.36 5.67
CA VAL A 73 5.41 -6.59 4.70
C VAL A 73 4.57 -5.47 4.08
N VAL A 74 3.35 -5.75 3.65
CA VAL A 74 2.42 -4.73 3.14
C VAL A 74 2.18 -3.62 4.17
N ARG A 75 1.97 -3.97 5.44
CA ARG A 75 1.79 -2.99 6.52
C ARG A 75 3.05 -2.15 6.73
N MET A 76 4.23 -2.75 6.71
CA MET A 76 5.51 -2.03 6.78
C MET A 76 5.66 -1.06 5.61
N LEU A 77 5.43 -1.49 4.38
CA LEU A 77 5.53 -0.62 3.20
C LEU A 77 4.49 0.51 3.21
N LYS A 78 3.26 0.25 3.68
CA LYS A 78 2.25 1.31 3.89
C LYS A 78 2.70 2.32 4.95
N THR A 79 3.36 1.87 6.01
CA THR A 79 3.94 2.75 7.03
C THR A 79 5.07 3.60 6.46
N TRP A 80 6.01 2.99 5.74
CA TRP A 80 7.06 3.70 5.02
C TRP A 80 6.49 4.75 4.06
N ASN A 81 5.44 4.42 3.30
CA ASN A 81 4.81 5.36 2.38
C ASN A 81 4.28 6.58 3.13
N ARG A 82 3.59 6.39 4.26
CA ARG A 82 3.11 7.51 5.11
C ARG A 82 4.27 8.39 5.61
N SER A 83 5.37 7.78 6.04
CA SER A 83 6.56 8.50 6.48
C SER A 83 7.31 9.22 5.35
N SER A 84 7.13 8.77 4.11
CA SER A 84 7.80 9.30 2.90
C SER A 84 6.90 10.23 2.08
N GLY A 85 5.96 10.93 2.74
CA GLY A 85 5.06 11.90 2.09
C GLY A 85 3.78 11.32 1.49
N ASN A 86 3.53 10.01 1.68
CA ASN A 86 2.32 9.30 1.26
C ASN A 86 1.99 9.46 -0.24
N VAL A 87 3.03 9.33 -1.07
CA VAL A 87 2.96 9.61 -2.52
C VAL A 87 2.23 8.50 -3.28
N PHE A 88 2.40 7.23 -2.87
CA PHE A 88 1.66 6.12 -3.47
C PHE A 88 0.24 6.03 -2.90
N ASP A 89 -0.73 5.71 -3.76
CA ASP A 89 -2.00 5.18 -3.26
C ASP A 89 -1.76 3.88 -2.46
N GLY A 90 -2.40 3.77 -1.30
CA GLY A 90 -2.15 2.67 -0.38
C GLY A 90 -2.64 1.32 -0.90
N TYR A 91 -3.75 1.29 -1.64
CA TYR A 91 -4.26 0.06 -2.23
C TYR A 91 -3.39 -0.37 -3.43
N PHE A 92 -2.98 0.59 -4.26
CA PHE A 92 -2.02 0.35 -5.32
C PHE A 92 -0.70 -0.25 -4.79
N LEU A 93 -0.15 0.31 -3.71
CA LEU A 93 1.10 -0.18 -3.13
C LEU A 93 0.95 -1.63 -2.61
N GLU A 94 -0.22 -1.99 -2.07
CA GLU A 94 -0.52 -3.37 -1.67
C GLU A 94 -0.53 -4.32 -2.87
N LEU A 95 -1.21 -3.95 -3.96
CA LEU A 95 -1.23 -4.74 -5.19
C LEU A 95 0.16 -4.88 -5.79
N LEU A 96 0.95 -3.81 -5.78
CA LEU A 96 2.33 -3.82 -6.27
C LEU A 96 3.22 -4.75 -5.45
N VAL A 97 3.16 -4.66 -4.12
CA VAL A 97 3.93 -5.52 -3.22
C VAL A 97 3.53 -6.98 -3.38
N LYS A 98 2.23 -7.28 -3.45
CA LYS A 98 1.72 -8.64 -3.68
C LYS A 98 2.30 -9.23 -4.96
N ASP A 99 2.29 -8.48 -6.06
CA ASP A 99 2.77 -8.97 -7.36
C ASP A 99 4.28 -9.13 -7.40
N VAL A 100 5.04 -8.17 -6.85
CA VAL A 100 6.50 -8.28 -6.73
C VAL A 100 6.90 -9.52 -5.94
N LEU A 101 6.13 -9.87 -4.92
CA LEU A 101 6.43 -11.00 -4.05
C LEU A 101 5.85 -12.34 -4.52
N ASP A 102 5.06 -12.39 -5.60
CA ASP A 102 4.41 -13.64 -6.02
C ASP A 102 5.41 -14.75 -6.36
N HIS A 103 6.61 -14.38 -6.83
CA HIS A 103 7.69 -15.32 -7.12
C HIS A 103 8.90 -15.16 -6.20
N TYR A 104 8.74 -14.52 -5.04
CA TYR A 104 9.80 -14.27 -4.07
C TYR A 104 9.50 -14.93 -2.72
N GLU A 105 10.42 -15.77 -2.23
CA GLU A 105 10.28 -16.35 -0.89
C GLU A 105 10.71 -15.34 0.20
N ILE A 106 9.80 -15.04 1.13
CA ILE A 106 10.09 -14.14 2.25
C ILE A 106 10.84 -14.92 3.33
N ILE A 107 12.17 -14.94 3.23
CA ILE A 107 13.05 -15.49 4.27
C ILE A 107 13.04 -14.56 5.49
N THR A 108 13.45 -13.31 5.29
CA THR A 108 13.44 -12.23 6.31
C THR A 108 12.66 -11.02 5.82
N TYR A 109 12.16 -10.20 6.76
CA TYR A 109 11.49 -8.95 6.42
C TYR A 109 12.45 -7.94 5.79
N GLN A 110 13.68 -7.88 6.29
CA GLN A 110 14.73 -7.00 5.78
C GLN A 110 15.00 -7.26 4.29
N ALA A 111 15.23 -8.52 3.92
CA ALA A 111 15.51 -8.91 2.54
C ALA A 111 14.33 -8.63 1.62
N ALA A 112 13.09 -8.93 2.07
CA ALA A 112 11.89 -8.67 1.28
C ALA A 112 11.67 -7.16 1.04
N ILE A 113 11.84 -6.32 2.06
CA ILE A 113 11.70 -4.87 1.91
C ILE A 113 12.74 -4.31 0.94
N ASN A 114 14.01 -4.72 1.08
CA ASN A 114 15.06 -4.28 0.15
C ASN A 114 14.78 -4.74 -1.30
N TYR A 115 14.33 -5.99 -1.47
CA TYR A 115 13.95 -6.55 -2.77
C TYR A 115 12.80 -5.78 -3.41
N ILE A 116 11.77 -5.41 -2.64
CA ILE A 116 10.64 -4.62 -3.14
C ILE A 116 11.12 -3.27 -3.66
N PHE A 117 11.93 -2.52 -2.89
CA PHE A 117 12.42 -1.23 -3.38
C PHE A 117 13.25 -1.38 -4.66
N LYS A 118 14.09 -2.42 -4.74
CA LYS A 118 14.83 -2.73 -5.97
C LYS A 118 13.91 -3.04 -7.16
N ALA A 119 12.88 -3.84 -6.93
CA ALA A 119 11.93 -4.23 -7.98
C ALA A 119 11.15 -3.01 -8.50
N ILE A 120 10.68 -2.13 -7.61
CA ILE A 120 9.98 -0.89 -7.99
C ILE A 120 10.86 0.03 -8.83
N LEU A 121 12.17 0.13 -8.54
CA LEU A 121 13.11 0.89 -9.37
C LEU A 121 13.35 0.26 -10.75
N SER A 122 13.20 -1.06 -10.85
CA SER A 122 13.46 -1.80 -12.10
C SER A 122 12.26 -1.76 -13.04
N ASP A 123 11.05 -1.68 -12.49
CA ASP A 123 9.81 -1.58 -13.24
C ASP A 123 8.80 -0.66 -12.54
N VAL A 124 8.65 0.55 -13.08
CA VAL A 124 7.77 1.57 -12.53
C VAL A 124 6.35 1.36 -13.05
N ALA A 125 5.54 0.68 -12.26
CA ALA A 125 4.09 0.62 -12.50
C ALA A 125 3.42 1.95 -12.10
N LEU A 126 2.59 2.51 -12.98
CA LEU A 126 1.77 3.70 -12.69
C LEU A 126 0.31 3.36 -12.37
N LYS A 127 -0.16 2.21 -12.87
CA LYS A 127 -1.51 1.69 -12.70
C LYS A 127 -1.49 0.18 -12.63
N LYS A 128 -2.48 -0.40 -11.97
CA LYS A 128 -2.71 -1.85 -11.91
C LYS A 128 -4.19 -2.14 -12.11
N HIS A 129 -4.48 -3.34 -12.62
CA HIS A 129 -5.84 -3.85 -12.67
C HIS A 129 -6.41 -4.00 -11.25
N ASP A 130 -7.68 -3.65 -11.07
CA ASP A 130 -8.35 -3.85 -9.78
C ASP A 130 -8.88 -5.29 -9.68
N PRO A 131 -8.30 -6.15 -8.83
CA PRO A 131 -8.79 -7.52 -8.66
C PRO A 131 -10.22 -7.60 -8.10
N ALA A 132 -10.69 -6.55 -7.42
CA ALA A 132 -12.06 -6.47 -6.94
C ALA A 132 -13.04 -5.98 -8.02
N ASN A 133 -12.55 -5.44 -9.14
CA ASN A 133 -13.39 -4.96 -10.23
C ASN A 133 -12.67 -5.05 -11.59
N GLN A 134 -13.13 -5.99 -12.43
CA GLN A 134 -12.43 -6.31 -13.68
C GLN A 134 -12.38 -5.16 -14.70
N SER A 135 -13.27 -4.18 -14.58
CA SER A 135 -13.37 -3.05 -15.51
C SER A 135 -12.56 -1.83 -15.08
N LEU A 136 -11.98 -1.85 -13.87
CA LEU A 136 -11.28 -0.70 -13.30
C LEU A 136 -9.77 -0.87 -13.23
N GLN A 137 -9.10 0.26 -13.08
CA GLN A 137 -7.67 0.36 -12.83
C GLN A 137 -7.45 1.17 -11.56
N VAL A 138 -6.53 0.71 -10.71
CA VAL A 138 -6.03 1.44 -9.56
C VAL A 138 -4.85 2.28 -10.02
N VAL A 139 -4.97 3.60 -9.95
CA VAL A 139 -3.89 4.55 -10.26
C VAL A 139 -3.04 4.76 -9.02
N GLY A 140 -1.75 4.43 -9.10
CA GLY A 140 -0.83 4.51 -7.97
C GLY A 140 -0.19 5.87 -7.76
N LEU A 141 0.06 6.57 -8.86
CA LEU A 141 0.77 7.86 -8.91
C LEU A 141 0.03 8.78 -9.88
N HIS A 142 -0.31 10.00 -9.43
CA HIS A 142 -1.30 10.84 -10.11
C HIS A 142 -0.72 11.88 -11.09
N ASN A 143 0.57 12.22 -10.97
CA ASN A 143 1.23 13.21 -11.82
C ASN A 143 2.75 12.97 -11.88
N LEU A 144 3.45 13.69 -12.76
CA LEU A 144 4.90 13.54 -12.96
C LEU A 144 5.72 13.85 -11.70
N GLU A 145 5.32 14.87 -10.94
CA GLU A 145 5.99 15.25 -9.69
C GLU A 145 5.92 14.12 -8.66
N ASN A 146 4.73 13.53 -8.48
CA ASN A 146 4.53 12.35 -7.61
C ASN A 146 5.40 11.18 -8.08
N ILE A 147 5.52 10.95 -9.39
CA ILE A 147 6.38 9.88 -9.92
C ILE A 147 7.84 10.13 -9.55
N VAL A 148 8.35 11.33 -9.79
CA VAL A 148 9.73 11.69 -9.46
C VAL A 148 9.99 11.58 -7.96
N ASN A 149 9.12 12.16 -7.13
CA ASN A 149 9.26 12.11 -5.67
C ASN A 149 9.20 10.67 -5.15
N ALA A 150 8.26 9.86 -5.64
CA ALA A 150 8.16 8.45 -5.30
C ALA A 150 9.47 7.71 -5.62
N MET A 151 10.05 7.92 -6.80
CA MET A 151 11.29 7.24 -7.20
C MET A 151 12.50 7.70 -6.40
N ILE A 152 12.57 8.98 -6.01
CA ILE A 152 13.59 9.48 -5.08
C ILE A 152 13.49 8.75 -3.73
N HIS A 153 12.28 8.66 -3.16
CA HIS A 153 12.06 7.99 -1.89
C HIS A 153 12.36 6.49 -1.97
N VAL A 154 11.92 5.79 -3.03
CA VAL A 154 12.21 4.38 -3.25
C VAL A 154 13.72 4.16 -3.38
N LYS A 155 14.42 4.98 -4.16
CA LYS A 155 15.87 4.87 -4.35
C LYS A 155 16.63 5.08 -3.05
N SER A 156 16.31 6.13 -2.30
CA SER A 156 16.90 6.38 -0.99
C SER A 156 16.68 5.19 -0.05
N SER A 157 15.45 4.70 0.01
CA SER A 157 15.06 3.58 0.88
C SER A 157 15.73 2.26 0.51
N TYR A 158 15.94 2.01 -0.78
CA TYR A 158 16.75 0.88 -1.24
C TYR A 158 18.18 0.94 -0.70
N PHE A 159 18.84 2.10 -0.74
CA PHE A 159 20.20 2.24 -0.22
C PHE A 159 20.25 2.13 1.30
N VAL A 160 19.34 2.79 2.02
CA VAL A 160 19.25 2.70 3.49
C VAL A 160 19.05 1.25 3.95
N THR A 161 18.14 0.51 3.30
CA THR A 161 17.92 -0.91 3.63
C THR A 161 19.09 -1.79 3.28
N LYS A 162 19.77 -1.53 2.17
CA LYS A 162 20.98 -2.25 1.78
C LYS A 162 22.11 -2.05 2.81
N GLU A 163 22.32 -0.82 3.26
CA GLU A 163 23.30 -0.53 4.31
C GLU A 163 22.92 -1.15 5.65
N ALA A 164 21.64 -1.09 6.04
CA ALA A 164 21.15 -1.71 7.27
C ALA A 164 21.47 -3.21 7.30
N ILE A 165 21.16 -3.93 6.22
CA ILE A 165 21.45 -5.36 6.08
C ILE A 165 22.96 -5.63 6.13
N GLN A 166 23.78 -4.78 5.52
CA GLN A 166 25.23 -4.92 5.60
C GLN A 166 25.74 -4.74 7.04
N PHE A 167 25.25 -3.73 7.76
CA PHE A 167 25.61 -3.54 9.17
C PHE A 167 25.19 -4.72 10.05
N GLU A 168 24.04 -5.35 9.79
CA GLU A 168 23.63 -6.58 10.48
C GLU A 168 24.62 -7.72 10.21
N ALA A 169 25.03 -7.91 8.95
CA ALA A 169 25.98 -8.93 8.54
C ALA A 169 27.39 -8.71 9.16
N ASP A 170 27.79 -7.46 9.33
CA ASP A 170 29.07 -7.08 9.94
C ASP A 170 29.03 -7.10 11.48
N GLY A 171 27.88 -7.42 12.08
CA GLY A 171 27.69 -7.42 13.54
C GLY A 171 27.53 -6.03 14.17
N ASN A 172 27.45 -4.97 13.36
CA ASN A 172 27.24 -3.59 13.81
C ASN A 172 25.74 -3.28 13.98
N MET A 173 25.13 -3.90 14.99
CA MET A 173 23.68 -3.78 15.24
C MET A 173 23.23 -2.35 15.54
N ARG A 174 24.07 -1.53 16.16
CA ARG A 174 23.73 -0.13 16.45
C ARG A 174 23.50 0.67 15.16
N SER A 175 24.40 0.54 14.19
CA SER A 175 24.25 1.22 12.89
C SER A 175 23.08 0.64 12.09
N ALA A 176 22.88 -0.68 12.14
CA ALA A 176 21.73 -1.31 11.49
C ALA A 176 20.39 -0.76 11.99
N LEU A 177 20.19 -0.71 13.32
CA LEU A 177 18.97 -0.18 13.94
C LEU A 177 18.79 1.31 13.62
N ALA A 178 19.86 2.09 13.58
CA ALA A 178 19.80 3.49 13.16
C ALA A 178 19.30 3.64 11.72
N SER A 179 19.76 2.80 10.79
CA SER A 179 19.29 2.79 9.40
C SER A 179 17.82 2.38 9.29
N TRP A 180 17.38 1.34 10.02
CA TRP A 180 15.97 0.94 10.03
C TRP A 180 15.05 2.02 10.63
N LYS A 181 15.52 2.74 11.65
CA LYS A 181 14.79 3.87 12.27
C LYS A 181 14.62 5.05 11.32
N GLN A 182 15.57 5.27 10.39
CA GLN A 182 15.39 6.27 9.32
C GLN A 182 14.26 5.88 8.36
N LEU A 183 14.07 4.60 8.09
CA LEU A 183 13.03 4.11 7.19
C LEU A 183 11.62 4.15 7.79
N PHE A 184 11.51 3.91 9.11
CA PHE A 184 10.24 3.88 9.84
C PHE A 184 10.25 4.83 11.04
N PRO A 185 10.36 6.15 10.80
CA PRO A 185 10.41 7.13 11.89
C PRO A 185 9.15 7.03 12.74
N HIS A 186 9.32 7.12 14.06
CA HIS A 186 8.25 7.04 15.08
C HIS A 186 7.51 5.70 15.20
N HIS A 187 7.80 4.72 14.35
CA HIS A 187 7.18 3.39 14.37
C HIS A 187 8.18 2.27 14.68
N PHE A 188 9.47 2.49 14.44
CA PHE A 188 10.51 1.57 14.82
C PHE A 188 10.80 1.65 16.33
N PRO A 189 10.94 0.52 17.05
CA PRO A 189 11.22 0.52 18.48
C PRO A 189 12.58 1.16 18.80
N ASP A 190 12.71 1.65 20.03
CA ASP A 190 13.97 2.13 20.59
C ASP A 190 14.89 0.98 21.02
#